data_AF-A0A7W4FBL0-F1
#
_entry.id   AF-A0A7W4FBL0-F1
#
_cell.length_a   1.000
_cell.length_b   1.000
_cell.length_c   1.000
_cell.angle_alpha   90.00
_cell.angle_beta   90.00
_cell.angle_gamma   90.00
#
_symmetry.space_group_name_H-M   'P 1'
#
loop_
_entity.id
_entity.type
_entity.pdbx_description
1 polymer ?
#
loop_
_entity_poly.entity_id
_entity_poly.type
_entity_poly.pdbx_seq_one_letter_code
_entity_poly.pdbx_strand_id
1 'polypeptide(L)' 'MKSKVIYTKSIHYYRAGVKRIFENRYGLTMEDISLSDDFIFQAFEAKESPEQLVEWYGEKYDLTRIR' A
#
# COMPACT_ATOMS: atom_id res chain seq x y z
N MET A 1 20.27 6.74 16.43
CA MET A 1 20.05 7.48 15.16
C MET A 1 19.94 6.57 13.92
N LYS A 2 20.80 5.55 13.72
CA LYS A 2 20.76 4.69 12.52
C LYS A 2 19.42 3.95 12.30
N SER A 3 18.78 3.45 13.36
CA SER A 3 17.52 2.70 13.26
C SER A 3 16.34 3.54 12.73
N LYS A 4 16.29 4.83 13.05
CA LYS A 4 15.23 5.73 12.56
C LYS A 4 15.34 5.95 11.04
N VAL A 5 16.56 6.11 10.52
CA VAL A 5 16.80 6.29 9.08
C VAL A 5 16.45 5.03 8.28
N ILE A 6 16.80 3.84 8.81
CA ILE A 6 16.45 2.56 8.18
C ILE A 6 14.93 2.40 8.13
N TYR A 7 14.26 2.64 9.26
CA TYR A 7 12.80 2.58 9.35
C TYR A 7 12.12 3.50 8.32
N THR A 8 12.54 4.77 8.25
CA THR A 8 12.00 5.73 7.29
C THR A 8 12.23 5.27 5.85
N LYS A 9 13.40 4.73 5.51
CA LYS A 9 13.65 4.20 4.16
C LYS A 9 12.75 3.00 3.85
N SER A 10 12.62 2.07 4.79
CA SER A 10 11.82 0.85 4.61
C SER A 10 10.35 1.17 4.33
N ILE A 11 9.75 2.13 5.04
CA ILE A 11 8.35 2.50 4.78
C ILE A 11 8.17 3.27 3.46
N HIS A 12 9.15 4.08 3.03
CA HIS A 12 9.10 4.70 1.72
C HIS A 12 9.08 3.66 0.59
N TYR A 13 9.91 2.62 0.70
CA TYR A 13 9.91 1.52 -0.28
C TYR A 13 8.60 0.73 -0.24
N TYR A 14 8.06 0.48 0.95
CA TYR A 14 6.77 -0.19 1.12
C TYR A 14 5.65 0.60 0.42
N ARG A 15 5.52 1.90 0.73
CA ARG A 15 4.54 2.80 0.11
C ARG A 15 4.68 2.85 -1.42
N ALA A 16 5.90 2.94 -1.93
CA ALA A 16 6.15 2.94 -3.37
C ALA A 16 5.73 1.62 -4.03
N GLY A 17 5.92 0.49 -3.34
CA GLY A 17 5.43 -0.82 -3.77
C GLY A 17 3.91 -0.86 -3.88
N VAL A 18 3.20 -0.44 -2.82
CA VAL A 18 1.73 -0.39 -2.79
C VAL A 18 1.18 0.46 -3.94
N LYS A 19 1.72 1.68 -4.11
CA LYS A 19 1.35 2.57 -5.22
C LYS A 19 1.48 1.88 -6.57
N ARG A 20 2.65 1.30 -6.85
CA ARG A 20 2.94 0.65 -8.13
C ARG A 20 2.00 -0.53 -8.40
N ILE A 21 1.64 -1.30 -7.38
CA ILE A 21 0.77 -2.46 -7.56
C ILE A 21 -0.67 -2.00 -7.82
N PHE A 22 -1.17 -0.99 -7.12
CA PHE A 22 -2.50 -0.41 -7.38
C PHE A 22 -2.63 0.10 -8.80
N GLU A 23 -1.67 0.91 -9.24
CA GLU A 23 -1.66 1.49 -10.59
C GLU A 23 -1.62 0.39 -11.66
N ASN A 24 -0.82 -0.65 -11.47
CA ASN A 24 -0.70 -1.74 -12.45
C ASN A 24 -1.90 -2.71 -12.45
N ARG A 25 -2.47 -3.02 -11.28
CA ARG A 25 -3.53 -4.03 -11.15
C ARG A 25 -4.92 -3.45 -11.41
N TYR A 26 -5.15 -2.21 -10.98
CA TYR A 26 -6.47 -1.57 -11.03
C TYR A 26 -6.52 -0.32 -11.91
N GLY A 27 -5.38 0.23 -12.35
CA GLY A 27 -5.35 1.50 -13.08
C GLY A 27 -5.74 2.69 -12.22
N LEU A 28 -5.71 2.54 -10.88
CA LEU A 28 -6.09 3.55 -9.91
C LEU A 28 -4.87 3.99 -9.10
N THR A 29 -4.83 5.26 -8.75
CA THR A 29 -3.87 5.81 -7.79
C THR A 29 -4.35 5.56 -6.36
N MET A 30 -3.44 5.69 -5.38
CA MET A 30 -3.82 5.64 -3.96
C MET A 30 -4.79 6.76 -3.57
N GLU A 31 -4.78 7.88 -4.30
CA GLU A 31 -5.70 9.01 -4.08
C GLU A 31 -7.10 8.70 -4.58
N ASP A 32 -7.24 8.04 -5.73
CA ASP A 32 -8.53 7.64 -6.31
C ASP A 32 -9.34 6.74 -5.38
N ILE A 33 -8.65 5.94 -4.57
CA ILE A 33 -9.25 4.99 -3.63
C ILE A 33 -9.24 5.48 -2.17
N SER A 34 -8.81 6.73 -1.94
CA SER A 34 -8.68 7.32 -0.60
C SER A 34 -7.89 6.45 0.39
N LEU A 35 -6.85 5.75 -0.08
CA LEU A 35 -5.99 4.91 0.77
C LEU A 35 -5.08 5.81 1.61
N SER A 36 -5.39 5.92 2.90
CA SER A 36 -4.66 6.79 3.81
C SER A 36 -3.28 6.25 4.17
N ASP A 37 -2.37 7.16 4.53
CA ASP A 37 -1.05 6.78 5.04
C ASP A 37 -1.15 5.95 6.32
N ASP A 38 -2.18 6.14 7.15
CA ASP A 38 -2.39 5.33 8.37
C ASP A 38 -2.57 3.84 8.06
N PHE A 39 -3.32 3.49 7.01
CA PHE A 39 -3.46 2.10 6.57
C PHE A 39 -2.13 1.52 6.09
N ILE A 40 -1.34 2.32 5.36
CA ILE A 40 0.00 1.93 4.91
C ILE A 40 0.92 1.66 6.11
N PHE A 41 0.89 2.54 7.13
CA PHE A 41 1.66 2.36 8.36
C PHE A 41 1.24 1.10 9.10
N GLN A 42 -0.07 0.86 9.27
CA GLN A 42 -0.58 -0.32 9.99
C GLN A 42 -0.17 -1.63 9.30
N ALA A 43 -0.32 -1.72 7.98
CA ALA A 43 0.08 -2.91 7.22
C ALA A 43 1.61 -3.15 7.27
N PHE A 44 2.39 -2.06 7.18
CA PHE A 44 3.85 -2.12 7.31
C PHE A 44 4.31 -2.59 8.71
N GLU A 45 3.65 -2.10 9.78
CA GLU A 45 3.91 -2.55 11.14
C GLU A 45 3.50 -4.02 11.35
N ALA A 46 2.38 -4.44 10.75
CA ALA A 46 1.90 -5.82 10.73
C ALA A 46 2.78 -6.78 9.90
N LYS A 47 3.82 -6.27 9.23
CA LYS A 47 4.75 -7.03 8.36
C LYS A 47 4.07 -7.69 7.16
N GLU A 48 2.94 -7.13 6.72
CA GLU A 48 2.34 -7.50 5.45
C GLU A 48 3.22 -7.06 4.28
N SER A 49 3.20 -7.81 3.17
CA SER A 49 3.80 -7.35 1.92
C SER A 49 2.91 -6.29 1.25
N PRO A 50 3.47 -5.44 0.38
CA PRO A 50 2.66 -4.51 -0.42
C PRO A 50 1.54 -5.20 -1.22
N GLU A 51 1.80 -6.39 -1.77
CA GLU A 51 0.82 -7.19 -2.52
C GLU A 51 -0.34 -7.63 -1.63
N GLN A 52 -0.07 -8.07 -0.41
CA GLN A 52 -1.10 -8.51 0.53
C GLN A 52 -2.06 -7.38 0.89
N LEU A 53 -1.52 -6.18 1.18
CA LEU A 53 -2.35 -5.01 1.46
C LEU A 53 -3.23 -4.66 0.24
N VAL A 54 -2.66 -4.66 -0.95
CA VAL A 54 -3.37 -4.30 -2.18
C VAL A 54 -4.46 -5.32 -2.53
N GLU A 55 -4.18 -6.62 -2.36
CA GLU A 55 -5.16 -7.70 -2.53
C GLU A 55 -6.31 -7.56 -1.54
N TRP A 56 -6.00 -7.44 -0.25
CA TRP A 56 -7.01 -7.24 0.79
C TRP A 56 -7.89 -6.01 0.52
N TYR A 57 -7.28 -4.88 0.17
CA TYR A 57 -8.01 -3.64 -0.08
C TYR A 57 -8.86 -3.75 -1.36
N GLY A 58 -8.33 -4.38 -2.40
CA GLY A 58 -9.05 -4.65 -3.63
C GLY A 58 -10.28 -5.54 -3.43
N GLU A 59 -10.18 -6.56 -2.60
CA GLU A 59 -11.31 -7.42 -2.20
C GLU A 59 -12.30 -6.67 -1.32
N LYS A 60 -11.81 -5.91 -0.34
CA LYS A 60 -12.63 -5.19 0.64
C LYS A 60 -13.56 -4.15 0.00
N TYR A 61 -13.06 -3.46 -1.02
CA TYR A 61 -13.77 -2.39 -1.73
C TYR A 61 -14.18 -2.76 -3.16
N ASP A 62 -14.09 -4.05 -3.51
CA ASP A 62 -14.57 -4.61 -4.78
C ASP A 62 -13.98 -3.90 -6.03
N LEU A 63 -12.71 -3.49 -5.94
CA LEU A 63 -12.04 -2.73 -7.00
C LEU A 63 -11.82 -3.55 -8.29
N THR A 64 -11.93 -4.87 -8.19
CA THR A 64 -11.86 -5.80 -9.34
C THR A 64 -13.07 -5.71 -10.26
N ARG A 65 -14.21 -5.17 -9.79
CA ARG A 65 -15.44 -5.00 -10.59
C ARG A 65 -15.53 -3.69 -11.37
N ILE A 66 -14.55 -2.80 -11.24
CA ILE A 66 -14.53 -1.48 -11.91
C ILE A 66 -14.12 -1.60 -13.40
N ARG A 67 -13.94 -2.82 -13.93
CA ARG A 67 -13.40 -3.07 -15.28
C ARG A 67 -14.47 -3.28 -16.34
#